data_AF-A0A4Y7KIY1-F1
#
_entry.id   AF-A0A4Y7KIY1-F1
#
_cell.length_a   1.000
_cell.length_b   1.000
_cell.length_c   1.000
_cell.angle_alpha   90.00
_cell.angle_beta   90.00
_cell.angle_gamma   90.00
#
_symmetry.space_group_name_H-M   'P 1'
#
loop_
_entity.id
_entity.type
_entity.pdbx_description
1 polymer ?
#
loop_
_entity_poly.entity_id
_entity_poly.type
_entity_poly.pdbx_seq_one_letter_code
_entity_poly.pdbx_strand_id
1 'polypeptide(L)'
;MEYGDGYQQSQSTKDETAFSLAICYYFDCDEYHIFVYPRLTYGDLNSDPVLRSLLLSLPYRKVIFTNTDKIHAAKCLNRLGFEVSLLIKGFGDQVQEDDDSEEENDGPETKIAGTMQMFAESVRGVSLPAHAVIIKGTQIYNPEEGTWTELSPLDVTRMLGLAGRPHDEVFMDRLDGPANLMVVSDLDMTMVDHHVHDDHTSQLRFNALWESSYRHDSLLVFSTGRTVETYKWLKKRAPMLTPDIIITSVGTEIAYGESMVPDSGFEQFINQNWDRDIVMEETDKFPQLKYQSETQQRQYKVSFDVEKEKAEGVMKALSECLEKCGLDVKIIFSGGHALDVVPKRGGKGQALVYLLNKFGDGKQPRNTLVCGDSGNDAELFTVPDVYGVMVSNAMDELLQWHTENVKNSPKIIHATERCASGIIQAIGHFKLGPNLSPRDVMDFPEGSLSNTNPGHEIVKFYLFYERWRRADIANSGQHIPNLKAICYPSGVSINPSGQEQLLRDCIDELPKFYGDKKGKKFRIWVDRVTCAQIELGSWLVKFDKWELSGKIYSPFLLFTVAILFL
;
A
#
# COMPACT_ATOMS: atom_id res chain seq x y z
N MET A 1 1.52 -48.62 -49.12
CA MET A 1 0.33 -48.39 -49.96
C MET A 1 -0.57 -47.50 -49.12
N GLU A 2 -0.32 -46.19 -49.15
CA GLU A 2 -1.02 -45.18 -49.99
C GLU A 2 -2.44 -44.91 -49.45
N TYR A 3 -2.67 -43.77 -48.77
CA TYR A 3 -2.92 -42.39 -49.24
C TYR A 3 -4.42 -42.10 -49.51
N GLY A 4 -4.91 -40.95 -49.02
CA GLY A 4 -6.23 -40.35 -49.32
C GLY A 4 -6.97 -39.90 -48.05
N ASP A 5 -6.67 -38.74 -47.47
CA ASP A 5 -7.18 -37.38 -47.77
C ASP A 5 -8.51 -37.04 -47.06
N GLY A 6 -8.47 -36.00 -46.23
CA GLY A 6 -9.64 -35.43 -45.55
C GLY A 6 -9.35 -34.60 -44.30
N TYR A 7 -8.28 -33.80 -44.25
CA TYR A 7 -8.12 -32.74 -43.25
C TYR A 7 -8.32 -31.39 -43.94
N GLN A 8 -9.49 -30.79 -43.74
CA GLN A 8 -9.75 -29.38 -44.02
C GLN A 8 -9.95 -28.61 -42.71
N GLN A 9 -9.33 -27.44 -42.68
CA GLN A 9 -9.26 -26.48 -41.58
C GLN A 9 -10.62 -25.93 -41.15
N SER A 10 -10.79 -25.76 -39.85
CA SER A 10 -11.33 -24.52 -39.28
C SER A 10 -10.52 -24.13 -38.04
N GLN A 11 -9.58 -23.21 -38.24
CA GLN A 11 -9.22 -22.15 -37.29
C GLN A 11 -10.51 -21.39 -36.89
N SER A 12 -10.73 -20.76 -35.74
CA SER A 12 -9.91 -20.33 -34.62
C SER A 12 -10.88 -19.92 -33.51
N THR A 13 -10.66 -20.35 -32.28
CA THR A 13 -10.88 -19.59 -31.02
C THR A 13 -10.34 -20.45 -29.89
N LYS A 14 -9.02 -20.59 -29.84
CA LYS A 14 -8.28 -20.93 -28.64
C LYS A 14 -7.46 -19.70 -28.28
N ASP A 15 -7.90 -19.02 -27.23
CA ASP A 15 -7.08 -18.42 -26.17
C ASP A 15 -7.88 -17.31 -25.47
N GLU A 16 -9.11 -17.64 -25.05
CA GLU A 16 -9.73 -17.01 -23.90
C GLU A 16 -9.29 -17.78 -22.65
N THR A 17 -8.12 -17.47 -22.07
CA THR A 17 -7.89 -17.69 -20.63
C THR A 17 -6.81 -16.76 -20.08
N ALA A 18 -7.26 -15.83 -19.25
CA ALA A 18 -6.66 -15.34 -18.00
C ALA A 18 -5.19 -14.90 -17.99
N PHE A 19 -4.98 -13.58 -17.90
CA PHE A 19 -3.85 -13.06 -17.14
C PHE A 19 -4.15 -13.23 -15.65
N SER A 20 -3.72 -14.35 -15.09
CA SER A 20 -3.52 -14.48 -13.66
C SER A 20 -2.26 -13.73 -13.27
N LEU A 21 -2.43 -12.80 -12.35
CA LEU A 21 -1.36 -12.08 -11.67
C LEU A 21 -0.45 -13.11 -10.97
N ALA A 22 0.69 -13.43 -11.58
CA ALA A 22 1.73 -14.24 -10.96
C ALA A 22 2.50 -13.38 -9.94
N ILE A 23 1.85 -13.07 -8.83
CA ILE A 23 2.54 -12.68 -7.59
C ILE A 23 3.19 -13.96 -7.07
N CYS A 24 4.52 -14.09 -7.22
CA CYS A 24 5.45 -14.81 -6.30
C CYS A 24 6.78 -15.32 -6.94
N TYR A 25 7.18 -14.88 -8.13
CA TYR A 25 8.56 -15.14 -8.60
C TYR A 25 9.22 -13.85 -9.10
N TYR A 26 10.47 -13.64 -8.71
CA TYR A 26 11.33 -12.63 -9.35
C TYR A 26 11.38 -12.95 -10.84
N PHE A 27 10.89 -12.02 -11.66
CA PHE A 27 10.82 -12.19 -13.11
C PHE A 27 11.96 -11.36 -13.72
N ASP A 28 12.96 -12.04 -14.28
CA ASP A 28 14.01 -11.37 -15.04
C ASP A 28 13.47 -11.04 -16.45
N CYS A 29 13.48 -9.76 -16.80
CA CYS A 29 12.97 -9.29 -18.08
C CYS A 29 13.80 -9.85 -19.25
N ASP A 30 15.10 -10.07 -19.04
CA ASP A 30 15.98 -10.58 -20.09
C ASP A 30 15.73 -12.06 -20.38
N GLU A 31 15.43 -12.88 -19.36
CA GLU A 31 15.05 -14.29 -19.54
C GLU A 31 13.73 -14.45 -20.30
N TYR A 32 12.74 -13.60 -19.99
CA TYR A 32 11.45 -13.60 -20.70
C TYR A 32 11.63 -13.27 -22.18
N HIS A 33 12.45 -12.27 -22.48
CA HIS A 33 12.71 -11.81 -23.83
C HIS A 33 13.48 -12.86 -24.66
N ILE A 34 14.49 -13.52 -24.09
CA ILE A 34 15.21 -14.64 -24.73
C ILE A 34 14.27 -15.80 -25.10
N PHE A 35 13.23 -16.05 -24.29
CA PHE A 35 12.27 -17.12 -24.54
C PHE A 35 11.25 -16.80 -25.65
N VAL A 36 10.79 -15.55 -25.75
CA VAL A 36 9.73 -15.12 -26.69
C VAL A 36 10.28 -14.82 -28.08
N TYR A 37 11.44 -14.15 -28.19
CA TYR A 37 11.93 -13.64 -29.47
C TYR A 37 12.27 -14.71 -30.54
N PRO A 38 12.77 -15.93 -30.21
CA PRO A 38 12.99 -16.99 -31.20
C PRO A 38 11.71 -17.56 -31.82
N ARG A 39 10.54 -17.29 -31.21
CA ARG A 39 9.24 -17.85 -31.60
C ARG A 39 8.38 -16.91 -32.43
N LEU A 40 8.83 -15.67 -32.63
CA LEU A 40 8.17 -14.72 -33.53
C LEU A 40 8.47 -15.09 -34.98
N THR A 41 7.42 -15.21 -35.80
CA THR A 41 7.54 -15.55 -37.22
C THR A 41 7.90 -14.32 -38.06
N TYR A 42 9.14 -13.82 -37.90
CA TYR A 42 9.64 -12.67 -38.68
C TYR A 42 9.56 -12.88 -40.20
N GLY A 43 9.52 -14.13 -40.67
CA GLY A 43 9.37 -14.48 -42.07
C GLY A 43 8.06 -13.96 -42.70
N ASP A 44 7.01 -13.79 -41.90
CA ASP A 44 5.67 -13.41 -42.35
C ASP A 44 5.46 -11.89 -42.36
N LEU A 45 6.43 -11.12 -41.83
CA LEU A 45 6.37 -9.66 -41.78
C LEU A 45 7.03 -9.05 -43.02
N ASN A 46 6.26 -8.26 -43.76
CA ASN A 46 6.76 -7.47 -44.90
C ASN A 46 7.39 -6.16 -44.40
N SER A 47 8.43 -5.68 -45.09
CA SER A 47 9.04 -4.38 -44.78
C SER A 47 8.10 -3.24 -45.15
N ASP A 48 7.92 -2.25 -44.27
CA ASP A 48 7.16 -1.04 -44.59
C ASP A 48 7.99 -0.11 -45.51
N PRO A 49 7.58 0.07 -46.78
CA PRO A 49 8.34 0.85 -47.76
C PRO A 49 8.23 2.37 -47.51
N VAL A 50 7.15 2.84 -46.88
CA VAL A 50 6.93 4.26 -46.59
C VAL A 50 7.80 4.67 -45.42
N LEU A 51 7.81 3.89 -44.35
CA LEU A 51 8.67 4.11 -43.19
C LEU A 51 10.16 4.04 -43.58
N ARG A 52 10.53 3.08 -44.43
CA ARG A 52 11.89 2.98 -44.98
C ARG A 52 12.28 4.22 -45.76
N SER A 53 11.43 4.68 -46.69
CA SER A 53 11.70 5.86 -47.52
C SER A 53 11.82 7.12 -46.67
N LEU A 54 10.96 7.27 -45.66
CA LEU A 54 11.00 8.38 -44.71
C LEU A 54 12.32 8.40 -43.95
N LEU A 55 12.70 7.28 -43.34
CA LEU A 55 13.93 7.18 -42.55
C LEU A 55 15.21 7.34 -43.38
N LEU A 56 15.21 6.90 -44.65
CA LEU A 56 16.34 7.12 -45.58
C LEU A 56 16.44 8.57 -46.06
N SER A 57 15.30 9.27 -46.21
CA SER A 57 15.27 10.66 -46.70
C SER A 57 15.80 11.69 -45.69
N LEU A 58 15.94 11.30 -44.42
CA LEU A 58 16.45 12.18 -43.36
C LEU A 58 17.99 12.24 -43.42
N PRO A 59 18.62 13.41 -43.60
CA PRO A 59 20.07 13.55 -43.74
C PRO A 59 20.83 13.51 -42.40
N TYR A 60 20.17 13.09 -41.32
CA TYR A 60 20.73 13.06 -39.97
C TYR A 60 21.20 11.66 -39.57
N ARG A 61 22.11 11.57 -38.60
CA ARG A 61 22.47 10.31 -37.93
C ARG A 61 21.24 9.82 -37.17
N LYS A 62 20.83 8.57 -37.40
CA LYS A 62 19.66 7.98 -36.75
C LYS A 62 20.13 7.28 -35.46
N VAL A 63 19.34 7.38 -34.40
CA VAL A 63 19.56 6.71 -33.11
C VAL A 63 18.23 6.10 -32.71
N ILE A 64 18.23 4.83 -32.32
CA ILE A 64 17.01 4.07 -32.07
C ILE A 64 16.99 3.64 -30.62
N PHE A 65 15.95 4.09 -29.91
CA PHE A 65 15.64 3.68 -28.56
C PHE A 65 14.54 2.63 -28.61
N THR A 66 14.78 1.52 -27.92
CA THR A 66 13.89 0.36 -27.96
C THR A 66 13.83 -0.29 -26.58
N ASN A 67 12.65 -0.75 -26.20
CA ASN A 67 12.45 -1.58 -24.99
C ASN A 67 12.79 -3.06 -25.27
N THR A 68 13.38 -3.36 -26.42
CA THR A 68 13.77 -4.72 -26.83
C THR A 68 15.28 -4.91 -26.67
N ASP A 69 15.75 -6.14 -26.69
CA ASP A 69 17.18 -6.40 -26.74
C ASP A 69 17.80 -5.91 -28.08
N LYS A 70 19.13 -5.76 -28.08
CA LYS A 70 19.91 -5.29 -29.23
C LYS A 70 19.78 -6.22 -30.45
N ILE A 71 19.59 -7.52 -30.23
CA ILE A 71 19.52 -8.53 -31.29
C ILE A 71 18.19 -8.41 -32.05
N HIS A 72 17.08 -8.22 -31.33
CA HIS A 72 15.77 -8.01 -31.89
C HIS A 72 15.71 -6.70 -32.70
N ALA A 73 16.22 -5.62 -32.11
CA ALA A 73 16.29 -4.32 -32.77
C ALA A 73 17.08 -4.37 -34.08
N ALA A 74 18.24 -5.04 -34.08
CA ALA A 74 19.06 -5.23 -35.27
C ALA A 74 18.35 -6.06 -36.35
N LYS A 75 17.59 -7.10 -35.99
CA LYS A 75 16.81 -7.91 -36.95
C LYS A 75 15.69 -7.10 -37.61
N CYS A 76 14.97 -6.29 -36.85
CA CYS A 76 13.93 -5.39 -37.38
C CYS A 76 14.52 -4.35 -38.34
N LEU A 77 15.68 -3.79 -38.00
CA LEU A 77 16.36 -2.79 -38.84
C LEU A 77 16.92 -3.35 -40.13
N ASN A 78 17.53 -4.53 -40.08
CA ASN A 78 17.97 -5.23 -41.28
C ASN A 78 16.79 -5.52 -42.23
N ARG A 79 15.61 -5.82 -41.68
CA ARG A 79 14.40 -6.07 -42.50
C ARG A 79 13.79 -4.80 -43.08
N LEU A 80 13.93 -3.66 -42.40
CA LEU A 80 13.69 -2.32 -42.96
C LEU A 80 14.80 -1.88 -43.95
N GLY A 81 15.92 -2.60 -43.99
CA GLY A 81 17.06 -2.43 -44.91
C GLY A 81 18.03 -1.32 -44.54
N PHE A 82 18.30 -1.18 -43.24
CA PHE A 82 19.38 -0.36 -42.71
C PHE A 82 20.54 -1.24 -42.24
N GLU A 83 21.78 -0.90 -42.58
CA GLU A 83 22.98 -1.58 -42.05
C GLU A 83 23.31 -1.12 -40.63
N VAL A 84 23.86 -2.04 -39.83
CA VAL A 84 23.96 -2.05 -38.35
C VAL A 84 24.98 -1.04 -37.76
N SER A 85 25.20 0.11 -38.41
CA SER A 85 26.01 1.22 -37.85
C SER A 85 25.21 2.18 -36.94
N LEU A 86 23.99 1.77 -36.58
CA LEU A 86 23.08 2.48 -35.68
C LEU A 86 23.42 2.20 -34.22
N LEU A 87 23.60 3.24 -33.41
CA LEU A 87 23.76 3.10 -31.97
C LEU A 87 22.42 2.63 -31.37
N ILE A 88 22.34 1.38 -30.93
CA ILE A 88 21.15 0.78 -30.29
C ILE A 88 21.36 0.82 -28.78
N LYS A 89 20.51 1.56 -28.06
CA LYS A 89 20.55 1.64 -26.59
C LYS A 89 19.27 1.01 -26.03
N GLY A 90 19.43 -0.10 -25.31
CA GLY A 90 18.33 -0.77 -24.61
C GLY A 90 18.14 -0.18 -23.20
N PHE A 91 16.92 -0.17 -22.69
CA PHE A 91 16.64 0.18 -21.30
C PHE A 91 17.11 -0.96 -20.38
N GLY A 92 18.40 -0.96 -20.05
CA GLY A 92 19.08 -1.98 -19.26
C GLY A 92 20.61 -1.85 -19.27
N ASP A 93 21.18 -1.14 -20.25
CA ASP A 93 22.61 -0.82 -20.25
C ASP A 93 22.91 0.22 -19.17
N GLN A 94 23.45 -0.23 -18.03
CA GLN A 94 24.09 0.63 -17.03
C GLN A 94 25.18 1.46 -17.69
N VAL A 95 25.21 2.76 -17.35
CA VAL A 95 26.24 3.69 -17.80
C VAL A 95 27.57 3.25 -17.17
N GLN A 96 28.44 2.68 -17.98
CA GLN A 96 29.87 2.71 -17.69
C GLN A 96 30.41 3.99 -18.32
N GLU A 97 30.82 4.92 -17.46
CA GLU A 97 31.71 6.01 -17.85
C GLU A 97 33.05 5.39 -18.27
N ASP A 98 33.44 5.61 -19.52
CA ASP A 98 34.84 5.58 -19.92
C ASP A 98 35.15 6.95 -20.53
N ASP A 99 36.05 7.66 -19.85
CA ASP A 99 36.83 8.80 -20.34
C ASP A 99 37.53 8.42 -21.65
N ASP A 100 37.50 9.31 -22.65
CA ASP A 100 38.72 9.79 -23.31
C ASP A 100 38.39 10.94 -24.30
N SER A 101 39.07 12.04 -24.03
CA SER A 101 39.40 13.23 -24.84
C SER A 101 39.12 13.25 -26.36
N GLU A 102 38.60 14.36 -26.88
CA GLU A 102 39.38 15.36 -27.65
C GLU A 102 38.50 16.52 -28.20
N GLU A 103 39.14 17.68 -28.35
CA GLU A 103 38.64 19.03 -28.62
C GLU A 103 38.01 19.24 -30.02
N GLU A 104 37.08 20.22 -30.16
CA GLU A 104 37.33 21.49 -30.89
C GLU A 104 36.05 22.31 -31.23
N ASN A 105 36.12 23.58 -30.81
CA ASN A 105 35.76 24.85 -31.49
C ASN A 105 34.33 25.21 -31.93
N ASP A 106 33.72 26.05 -31.07
CA ASP A 106 33.24 27.43 -31.27
C ASP A 106 32.11 27.78 -32.26
N GLY A 107 31.07 28.45 -31.71
CA GLY A 107 30.23 29.38 -32.47
C GLY A 107 28.91 29.78 -31.77
N PRO A 108 28.46 31.04 -31.88
CA PRO A 108 27.53 31.70 -30.93
C PRO A 108 26.05 31.36 -31.18
N GLU A 109 25.66 30.09 -31.04
CA GLU A 109 24.24 29.70 -30.83
C GLU A 109 23.93 29.44 -29.35
N THR A 110 24.84 29.86 -28.47
CA THR A 110 24.73 29.98 -27.01
C THR A 110 23.66 30.97 -26.52
N LYS A 111 22.68 31.35 -27.36
CA LYS A 111 21.54 32.21 -26.99
C LYS A 111 20.17 31.69 -27.39
N ILE A 112 20.04 30.72 -28.29
CA ILE A 112 18.76 30.06 -28.58
C ILE A 112 18.56 28.81 -27.70
N ALA A 113 19.62 28.42 -26.99
CA ALA A 113 19.60 27.70 -25.72
C ALA A 113 18.76 28.41 -24.60
N GLY A 114 18.25 29.63 -24.81
CA GLY A 114 17.59 30.40 -23.76
C GLY A 114 16.06 30.31 -23.66
N THR A 115 15.32 29.82 -24.68
CA THR A 115 13.84 30.03 -24.68
C THR A 115 12.99 28.82 -25.09
N MET A 116 13.44 27.96 -26.02
CA MET A 116 12.74 26.68 -26.28
C MET A 116 13.34 25.50 -25.49
N GLN A 117 14.57 25.68 -25.01
CA GLN A 117 15.13 24.92 -23.90
C GLN A 117 14.26 25.07 -22.62
N MET A 118 13.58 26.20 -22.42
CA MET A 118 12.69 26.39 -21.25
C MET A 118 11.33 25.66 -21.30
N PHE A 119 10.82 25.18 -22.46
CA PHE A 119 9.48 24.57 -22.53
C PHE A 119 9.45 23.05 -22.85
N ALA A 120 10.49 22.51 -23.50
CA ALA A 120 10.56 21.07 -23.82
C ALA A 120 11.52 20.29 -22.91
N GLU A 121 12.53 20.95 -22.30
CA GLU A 121 13.21 20.38 -21.13
C GLU A 121 12.33 20.42 -19.88
N SER A 122 11.29 21.26 -19.84
CA SER A 122 10.36 21.31 -18.69
C SER A 122 9.26 20.24 -18.72
N VAL A 123 9.23 19.30 -19.68
CA VAL A 123 8.29 18.14 -19.59
C VAL A 123 8.85 16.77 -20.06
N ARG A 124 10.02 16.68 -20.72
CA ARG A 124 10.68 15.36 -20.94
C ARG A 124 11.69 15.10 -19.83
N GLY A 125 11.22 14.41 -18.79
CA GLY A 125 11.87 14.28 -17.50
C GLY A 125 10.93 14.69 -16.36
N VAL A 126 9.82 15.38 -16.68
CA VAL A 126 8.76 15.59 -15.71
C VAL A 126 7.79 14.42 -15.81
N SER A 127 7.97 13.44 -14.92
CA SER A 127 6.82 12.86 -14.27
C SER A 127 5.99 14.03 -13.77
N LEU A 128 4.92 14.40 -14.46
CA LEU A 128 3.96 15.33 -13.88
C LEU A 128 3.20 14.49 -12.87
N PRO A 129 3.42 14.65 -11.55
CA PRO A 129 2.59 14.00 -10.55
C PRO A 129 1.15 14.47 -10.78
N ALA A 130 0.38 13.66 -11.48
CA ALA A 130 -0.99 13.97 -11.84
C ALA A 130 -1.89 13.18 -10.90
N HIS A 131 -2.56 13.88 -9.98
CA HIS A 131 -3.59 13.29 -9.12
C HIS A 131 -4.79 12.75 -9.93
N ALA A 132 -4.99 13.29 -11.14
CA ALA A 132 -5.93 12.82 -12.15
C ALA A 132 -5.38 13.11 -13.56
N VAL A 133 -5.59 12.17 -14.49
CA VAL A 133 -5.31 12.33 -15.91
C VAL A 133 -6.64 12.32 -16.65
N ILE A 134 -6.99 13.42 -17.31
CA ILE A 134 -8.19 13.52 -18.15
C ILE A 134 -7.74 13.48 -19.60
N ILE A 135 -8.11 12.42 -20.32
CA ILE A 135 -7.85 12.27 -21.76
C ILE A 135 -9.12 12.70 -22.49
N LYS A 136 -9.03 13.81 -23.23
CA LYS A 136 -10.15 14.35 -24.03
C LYS A 136 -9.82 14.24 -25.52
N GLY A 137 -10.78 13.75 -26.31
CA GLY A 137 -10.60 13.57 -27.75
C GLY A 137 -9.80 12.32 -28.07
N THR A 138 -10.37 11.15 -27.77
CA THR A 138 -9.77 9.83 -28.04
C THR A 138 -9.92 9.38 -29.49
N GLN A 139 -10.56 10.20 -30.33
CA GLN A 139 -10.69 9.94 -31.76
C GLN A 139 -9.46 10.44 -32.51
N ILE A 140 -8.82 9.52 -33.21
CA ILE A 140 -7.75 9.78 -34.16
C ILE A 140 -8.23 9.42 -35.57
N TYR A 141 -7.81 10.18 -36.57
CA TYR A 141 -8.17 9.88 -37.95
C TYR A 141 -7.36 8.68 -38.45
N ASN A 142 -8.02 7.58 -38.81
CA ASN A 142 -7.42 6.40 -39.42
C ASN A 142 -7.39 6.59 -40.95
N PRO A 143 -6.22 6.87 -41.56
CA PRO A 143 -6.13 7.12 -42.99
C PRO A 143 -6.35 5.87 -43.85
N GLU A 144 -6.21 4.66 -43.29
CA GLU A 144 -6.48 3.41 -44.02
C GLU A 144 -7.99 3.15 -44.15
N GLU A 145 -8.76 3.54 -43.13
CA GLU A 145 -10.22 3.41 -43.12
C GLU A 145 -10.94 4.70 -43.57
N GLY A 146 -10.22 5.81 -43.69
CA GLY A 146 -10.74 7.11 -44.12
C GLY A 146 -11.68 7.78 -43.10
N THR A 147 -11.70 7.31 -41.86
CA THR A 147 -12.64 7.78 -40.81
C THR A 147 -11.91 8.10 -39.50
N TRP A 148 -12.58 8.85 -38.62
CA TRP A 148 -12.15 8.99 -37.24
C TRP A 148 -12.45 7.70 -36.48
N THR A 149 -11.45 7.17 -35.79
CA THR A 149 -11.50 5.94 -35.00
C THR A 149 -11.01 6.20 -33.59
N GLU A 150 -11.53 5.46 -32.62
CA GLU A 150 -11.06 5.56 -31.25
C GLU A 150 -9.64 4.99 -31.10
N LEU A 151 -8.84 5.63 -30.24
CA LEU A 151 -7.55 5.12 -29.79
C LEU A 151 -7.72 3.74 -29.14
N SER A 152 -6.75 2.85 -29.36
CA SER A 152 -6.81 1.52 -28.77
C SER A 152 -6.71 1.60 -27.23
N PRO A 153 -7.35 0.69 -26.49
CA PRO A 153 -7.20 0.62 -25.03
C PRO A 153 -5.72 0.51 -24.60
N LEU A 154 -4.87 -0.10 -25.43
CA LEU A 154 -3.44 -0.21 -25.20
C LEU A 154 -2.73 1.15 -25.28
N ASP A 155 -3.10 1.99 -26.24
CA ASP A 155 -2.51 3.33 -26.40
C ASP A 155 -2.96 4.28 -25.30
N VAL A 156 -4.23 4.19 -24.89
CA VAL A 156 -4.75 4.90 -23.71
C VAL A 156 -4.01 4.46 -22.44
N THR A 157 -3.76 3.16 -22.28
CA THR A 157 -3.01 2.62 -21.13
C THR A 157 -1.54 3.06 -21.13
N ARG A 158 -0.91 3.16 -22.30
CA ARG A 158 0.45 3.72 -22.43
C ARG A 158 0.49 5.20 -22.07
N MET A 159 -0.51 5.98 -22.45
CA MET A 159 -0.62 7.39 -22.06
C MET A 159 -0.77 7.54 -20.54
N LEU A 160 -1.49 6.63 -19.87
CA LEU A 160 -1.57 6.57 -18.41
C LEU A 160 -0.23 6.17 -17.76
N GLY A 161 0.48 5.20 -18.34
CA GLY A 161 1.77 4.74 -17.83
C GLY A 161 2.91 5.77 -17.92
N LEU A 162 2.77 6.78 -18.78
CA LEU A 162 3.70 7.91 -18.90
C LEU A 162 3.45 9.00 -17.83
N ALA A 163 2.30 8.97 -17.14
CA ALA A 163 2.07 9.80 -15.95
C ALA A 163 2.75 9.11 -14.75
N GLY A 164 4.01 9.47 -14.50
CA GLY A 164 4.75 8.95 -13.34
C GLY A 164 4.05 9.28 -12.02
N ARG A 165 4.02 8.32 -11.09
CA ARG A 165 3.82 8.64 -9.68
C ARG A 165 5.12 9.27 -9.18
N PRO A 166 5.08 10.38 -8.44
CA PRO A 166 6.29 10.99 -7.90
C PRO A 166 7.03 9.96 -7.03
N HIS A 167 8.23 9.58 -7.48
CA HIS A 167 9.20 8.82 -6.72
C HIS A 167 10.24 9.82 -6.24
N ASP A 168 9.94 10.41 -5.09
CA ASP A 168 10.82 11.10 -4.11
C ASP A 168 9.95 12.16 -3.42
N GLU A 169 9.90 12.08 -2.08
CA GLU A 169 8.90 12.72 -1.19
C GLU A 169 7.48 12.12 -1.21
N VAL A 170 7.34 10.80 -1.03
CA VAL A 170 6.04 10.19 -0.63
C VAL A 170 5.81 10.50 0.85
N PHE A 171 5.59 11.77 1.19
CA PHE A 171 5.12 12.17 2.51
C PHE A 171 3.73 12.77 2.36
N MET A 172 2.72 11.96 2.71
CA MET A 172 1.38 12.46 3.09
C MET A 172 0.58 13.18 1.98
N ASP A 173 0.67 12.76 0.72
CA ASP A 173 -0.19 13.31 -0.36
C ASP A 173 -1.70 13.18 -0.08
N ARG A 174 -2.09 12.34 0.89
CA ARG A 174 -3.50 12.22 1.28
C ARG A 174 -4.00 13.40 2.11
N LEU A 175 -3.13 14.09 2.86
CA LEU A 175 -3.54 15.14 3.79
C LEU A 175 -2.89 16.47 3.42
N ASP A 176 -3.72 17.47 3.13
CA ASP A 176 -3.28 18.84 2.82
C ASP A 176 -2.77 19.62 4.05
N GLY A 177 -2.81 19.01 5.25
CA GLY A 177 -2.47 19.66 6.52
C GLY A 177 -2.17 18.66 7.64
N PRO A 178 -2.03 19.14 8.90
CA PRO A 178 -1.76 18.27 10.03
C PRO A 178 -2.93 17.31 10.25
N ALA A 179 -2.60 16.03 10.45
CA ALA A 179 -3.60 15.02 10.79
C ALA A 179 -4.34 15.39 12.07
N ASN A 180 -5.66 15.23 12.08
CA ASN A 180 -6.47 15.54 13.25
C ASN A 180 -6.18 14.57 14.41
N LEU A 181 -6.00 13.29 14.06
CA LEU A 181 -5.56 12.24 14.96
C LEU A 181 -4.52 11.35 14.24
N MET A 182 -3.47 10.94 14.94
CA MET A 182 -2.59 9.85 14.53
C MET A 182 -2.72 8.70 15.53
N VAL A 183 -3.22 7.55 15.09
CA VAL A 183 -3.26 6.34 15.92
C VAL A 183 -2.02 5.50 15.61
N VAL A 184 -1.19 5.26 16.63
CA VAL A 184 0.01 4.44 16.55
C VAL A 184 -0.23 3.18 17.37
N SER A 185 -0.57 2.09 16.71
CA SER A 185 -1.00 0.87 17.40
C SER A 185 -0.03 -0.28 17.16
N ASP A 186 0.32 -1.00 18.22
CA ASP A 186 0.79 -2.37 18.04
C ASP A 186 -0.27 -3.25 17.37
N LEU A 187 0.19 -4.35 16.75
CA LEU A 187 -0.64 -5.29 16.04
C LEU A 187 -1.07 -6.46 16.90
N ASP A 188 -0.14 -7.26 17.39
CA ASP A 188 -0.44 -8.57 17.95
C ASP A 188 -0.91 -8.38 19.40
N MET A 189 -2.10 -8.86 19.73
CA MET A 189 -2.73 -8.67 21.05
C MET A 189 -3.13 -7.21 21.38
N THR A 190 -2.73 -6.23 20.56
CA THR A 190 -3.25 -4.84 20.63
C THR A 190 -4.33 -4.56 19.57
N MET A 191 -4.02 -4.53 18.28
CA MET A 191 -5.05 -4.37 17.24
C MET A 191 -5.77 -5.70 16.95
N VAL A 192 -4.99 -6.78 16.89
CA VAL A 192 -5.40 -8.11 16.47
C VAL A 192 -5.43 -9.05 17.67
N ASP A 193 -6.59 -9.68 17.91
CA ASP A 193 -6.73 -10.69 18.95
C ASP A 193 -6.43 -12.07 18.36
N HIS A 194 -5.36 -12.72 18.84
CA HIS A 194 -4.98 -14.08 18.40
C HIS A 194 -5.55 -15.18 19.28
N HIS A 195 -6.12 -14.85 20.44
CA HIS A 195 -6.60 -15.84 21.40
C HIS A 195 -8.09 -16.12 21.27
N VAL A 196 -8.82 -15.24 20.61
CA VAL A 196 -10.25 -15.41 20.43
C VAL A 196 -10.51 -15.92 19.02
N HIS A 197 -11.15 -17.09 18.91
CA HIS A 197 -11.72 -17.61 17.65
C HIS A 197 -12.95 -16.82 17.17
N ASP A 198 -13.07 -15.58 17.61
CA ASP A 198 -14.15 -14.67 17.26
C ASP A 198 -14.00 -14.25 15.80
N ASP A 199 -15.10 -13.78 15.24
CA ASP A 199 -15.25 -13.34 13.87
C ASP A 199 -14.57 -11.97 13.62
N HIS A 200 -13.43 -11.75 14.28
CA HIS A 200 -12.64 -10.51 14.29
C HIS A 200 -13.49 -9.27 14.68
N THR A 201 -14.46 -9.42 15.59
CA THR A 201 -15.47 -8.39 15.83
C THR A 201 -14.86 -7.05 16.26
N SER A 202 -13.92 -7.05 17.22
CA SER A 202 -13.24 -5.83 17.68
C SER A 202 -12.48 -5.11 16.55
N GLN A 203 -11.77 -5.86 15.70
CA GLN A 203 -11.04 -5.30 14.54
C GLN A 203 -12.03 -4.73 13.53
N LEU A 204 -13.09 -5.46 13.18
CA LEU A 204 -14.11 -4.98 12.23
C LEU A 204 -14.86 -3.75 12.75
N ARG A 205 -15.08 -3.63 14.07
CA ARG A 205 -15.63 -2.42 14.70
C ARG A 205 -14.68 -1.23 14.53
N PHE A 206 -13.39 -1.44 14.77
CA PHE A 206 -12.38 -0.41 14.56
C PHE A 206 -12.28 -0.01 13.08
N ASN A 207 -12.25 -0.98 12.16
CA ASN A 207 -12.18 -0.71 10.72
C ASN A 207 -13.34 0.16 10.24
N ALA A 208 -14.57 -0.20 10.62
CA ALA A 208 -15.75 0.57 10.26
C ALA A 208 -15.70 1.99 10.86
N LEU A 209 -15.23 2.14 12.10
CA LEU A 209 -15.08 3.46 12.72
C LEU A 209 -14.01 4.30 12.00
N TRP A 210 -12.85 3.70 11.72
CA TRP A 210 -11.72 4.36 11.10
C TRP A 210 -12.07 4.88 9.70
N GLU A 211 -12.56 4.00 8.83
CA GLU A 211 -12.88 4.33 7.43
C GLU A 211 -14.02 5.34 7.31
N SER A 212 -14.97 5.31 8.25
CA SER A 212 -16.10 6.24 8.22
C SER A 212 -15.78 7.63 8.79
N SER A 213 -14.97 7.69 9.84
CA SER A 213 -14.87 8.88 10.69
C SER A 213 -13.49 9.51 10.76
N TYR A 214 -12.42 8.79 10.40
CA TYR A 214 -11.04 9.24 10.62
C TYR A 214 -10.20 9.22 9.35
N ARG A 215 -10.45 8.26 8.46
CA ARG A 215 -9.61 8.03 7.28
C ARG A 215 -9.42 9.26 6.39
N HIS A 216 -10.35 10.20 6.39
CA HIS A 216 -10.29 11.40 5.56
C HIS A 216 -9.31 12.47 6.09
N ASP A 217 -9.06 12.55 7.40
CA ASP A 217 -8.28 13.64 8.02
C ASP A 217 -7.23 13.16 9.06
N SER A 218 -7.13 11.86 9.29
CA SER A 218 -6.34 11.25 10.38
C SER A 218 -5.45 10.12 9.88
N LEU A 219 -4.37 9.80 10.59
CA LEU A 219 -3.33 8.85 10.17
C LEU A 219 -3.35 7.55 10.96
N LEU A 220 -3.24 6.43 10.25
CA LEU A 220 -3.09 5.11 10.87
C LEU A 220 -1.64 4.64 10.75
N VAL A 221 -1.01 4.41 11.90
CA VAL A 221 0.33 3.88 12.01
C VAL A 221 0.29 2.54 12.74
N PHE A 222 0.83 1.49 12.13
CA PHE A 222 1.06 0.23 12.82
C PHE A 222 2.50 0.15 13.30
N SER A 223 2.70 -0.16 14.59
CA SER A 223 4.01 -0.23 15.23
C SER A 223 4.24 -1.59 15.89
N THR A 224 4.88 -2.50 15.16
CA THR A 224 4.86 -3.94 15.46
C THR A 224 6.26 -4.56 15.59
N GLY A 225 6.33 -5.66 16.35
CA GLY A 225 7.52 -6.52 16.38
C GLY A 225 7.72 -7.34 15.09
N ARG A 226 6.67 -7.47 14.26
CA ARG A 226 6.69 -8.17 12.97
C ARG A 226 7.59 -7.48 11.96
N THR A 227 8.15 -8.27 11.04
CA THR A 227 8.74 -7.76 9.79
C THR A 227 7.65 -7.33 8.80
N VAL A 228 8.05 -6.61 7.74
CA VAL A 228 7.13 -6.24 6.65
C VAL A 228 6.49 -7.48 6.00
N GLU A 229 7.25 -8.57 5.80
CA GLU A 229 6.78 -9.81 5.18
C GLU A 229 5.73 -10.51 6.05
N THR A 230 6.00 -10.59 7.36
CA THR A 230 5.09 -11.24 8.31
C THR A 230 3.85 -10.38 8.60
N TYR A 231 3.95 -9.06 8.50
CA TYR A 231 2.78 -8.17 8.44
C TYR A 231 1.95 -8.41 7.17
N LYS A 232 2.59 -8.46 5.97
CA LYS A 232 1.88 -8.76 4.71
C LYS A 232 1.17 -10.11 4.77
N TRP A 233 1.75 -11.09 5.45
CA TRP A 233 1.11 -12.37 5.72
C TRP A 233 -0.09 -12.24 6.66
N LEU A 234 0.02 -11.47 7.75
CA LEU A 234 -1.08 -11.20 8.67
C LEU A 234 -2.24 -10.49 7.97
N LYS A 235 -1.96 -9.48 7.15
CA LYS A 235 -2.97 -8.75 6.37
C LYS A 235 -3.81 -9.66 5.46
N LYS A 236 -3.23 -10.76 4.97
CA LYS A 236 -3.96 -11.77 4.16
C LYS A 236 -4.88 -12.67 4.99
N ARG A 237 -4.79 -12.62 6.33
CA ARG A 237 -5.44 -13.58 7.25
C ARG A 237 -6.23 -12.94 8.38
N ALA A 238 -6.24 -11.62 8.46
CA ALA A 238 -7.03 -10.85 9.40
C ALA A 238 -7.63 -9.66 8.65
N PRO A 239 -8.78 -9.12 9.08
CA PRO A 239 -9.36 -7.93 8.48
C PRO A 239 -8.55 -6.70 8.87
N MET A 240 -7.39 -6.55 8.25
CA MET A 240 -6.46 -5.46 8.49
C MET A 240 -6.72 -4.34 7.48
N LEU A 241 -6.81 -3.11 7.98
CA LEU A 241 -6.73 -1.93 7.13
C LEU A 241 -5.31 -1.74 6.58
N THR A 242 -5.20 -0.97 5.50
CA THR A 242 -3.92 -0.48 5.01
C THR A 242 -3.49 0.73 5.85
N PRO A 243 -2.37 0.67 6.58
CA PRO A 243 -1.87 1.81 7.32
C PRO A 243 -1.28 2.86 6.37
N ASP A 244 -1.20 4.10 6.84
CA ASP A 244 -0.44 5.15 6.16
C ASP A 244 1.07 4.94 6.37
N ILE A 245 1.46 4.49 7.57
CA ILE A 245 2.85 4.22 7.95
C ILE A 245 2.92 2.89 8.71
N ILE A 246 3.97 2.11 8.49
CA ILE A 246 4.29 0.97 9.34
C ILE A 246 5.69 1.12 9.94
N ILE A 247 5.78 0.90 11.24
CA ILE A 247 7.01 0.74 12.00
C ILE A 247 7.12 -0.77 12.29
N THR A 248 8.15 -1.42 11.77
CA THR A 248 8.32 -2.88 11.86
C THR A 248 9.57 -3.24 12.66
N SER A 249 9.73 -4.54 12.94
CA SER A 249 10.92 -5.10 13.57
C SER A 249 11.25 -4.38 14.88
N VAL A 250 10.22 -4.14 15.71
CA VAL A 250 10.34 -3.46 17.01
C VAL A 250 10.87 -2.04 16.89
N GLY A 251 10.53 -1.34 15.80
CA GLY A 251 10.96 0.04 15.60
C GLY A 251 12.38 0.18 15.09
N THR A 252 12.80 -0.75 14.24
CA THR A 252 14.11 -0.69 13.56
C THR A 252 13.98 -0.47 12.06
N GLU A 253 12.75 -0.51 11.54
CA GLU A 253 12.43 -0.26 10.14
C GLU A 253 11.14 0.58 10.07
N ILE A 254 11.08 1.55 9.15
CA ILE A 254 9.90 2.36 8.86
C ILE A 254 9.60 2.22 7.37
N ALA A 255 8.33 2.06 7.02
CA ALA A 255 7.87 2.01 5.65
C ALA A 255 6.53 2.73 5.45
N TYR A 256 6.28 3.19 4.22
CA TYR A 256 5.17 4.08 3.89
C TYR A 256 4.20 3.52 2.86
N GLY A 257 2.91 3.82 3.09
CA GLY A 257 1.82 3.57 2.17
C GLY A 257 1.59 2.09 1.85
N GLU A 258 0.74 1.83 0.84
CA GLU A 258 0.40 0.46 0.42
C GLU A 258 1.62 -0.33 -0.08
N SER A 259 2.52 0.34 -0.80
CA SER A 259 3.72 -0.29 -1.37
C SER A 259 4.76 -0.64 -0.31
N MET A 260 4.61 -0.12 0.92
CA MET A 260 5.55 -0.30 2.02
C MET A 260 6.95 0.14 1.62
N VAL A 261 7.05 1.37 1.10
CA VAL A 261 8.33 1.96 0.66
C VAL A 261 9.19 2.24 1.89
N PRO A 262 10.40 1.65 2.01
CA PRO A 262 11.28 1.87 3.17
C PRO A 262 11.72 3.33 3.32
N ASP A 263 11.92 3.76 4.57
CA ASP A 263 12.50 5.06 4.90
C ASP A 263 14.03 5.00 4.95
N SER A 264 14.69 5.38 3.86
CA SER A 264 16.15 5.46 3.79
C SER A 264 16.76 6.48 4.78
N GLY A 265 16.03 7.54 5.11
CA GLY A 265 16.47 8.52 6.11
C GLY A 265 16.48 7.93 7.51
N PHE A 266 15.52 7.07 7.83
CA PHE A 266 15.48 6.38 9.12
C PHE A 266 16.59 5.33 9.23
N GLU A 267 16.86 4.61 8.15
CA GLU A 267 17.97 3.64 8.08
C GLU A 267 19.33 4.30 8.35
N GLN A 268 19.57 5.50 7.80
CA GLN A 268 20.76 6.28 8.12
C GLN A 268 20.75 6.82 9.56
N PHE A 269 19.58 7.24 10.05
CA PHE A 269 19.43 7.78 11.40
C PHE A 269 19.72 6.74 12.48
N ILE A 270 19.28 5.49 12.29
CA ILE A 270 19.43 4.40 13.27
C ILE A 270 20.83 3.79 13.26
N ASN A 271 21.53 3.85 12.13
CA ASN A 271 22.86 3.29 11.96
C ASN A 271 23.96 4.17 12.59
N GLN A 272 23.95 4.28 13.91
CA GLN A 272 24.98 5.00 14.67
C GLN A 272 25.52 4.15 15.81
N ASN A 273 26.84 3.96 15.85
CA ASN A 273 27.54 3.15 16.84
C ASN A 273 26.91 1.75 17.02
N TRP A 274 26.50 1.16 15.89
CA TRP A 274 25.90 -0.16 15.82
C TRP A 274 26.78 -1.07 14.97
N ASP A 275 27.06 -2.27 15.49
CA ASP A 275 27.71 -3.34 14.76
C ASP A 275 27.01 -4.65 15.13
N ARG A 276 26.33 -5.24 14.14
CA ARG A 276 25.53 -6.45 14.34
C ARG A 276 26.39 -7.66 14.66
N ASP A 277 27.58 -7.75 14.08
CA ASP A 277 28.44 -8.93 14.22
C ASP A 277 29.05 -8.96 15.63
N ILE A 278 29.46 -7.80 16.16
CA ILE A 278 29.88 -7.67 17.56
C ILE A 278 28.72 -8.01 18.50
N VAL A 279 27.50 -7.56 18.22
CA VAL A 279 26.32 -7.92 19.05
C VAL A 279 26.15 -9.44 19.09
N MET A 280 26.21 -10.12 17.94
CA MET A 280 26.10 -11.58 17.87
C MET A 280 27.21 -12.27 18.66
N GLU A 281 28.47 -11.87 18.45
CA GLU A 281 29.63 -12.43 19.16
C GLU A 281 29.52 -12.28 20.68
N GLU A 282 29.09 -11.11 21.17
CA GLU A 282 28.91 -10.88 22.60
C GLU A 282 27.71 -11.67 23.16
N THR A 283 26.60 -11.76 22.42
CA THR A 283 25.42 -12.51 22.86
C THR A 283 25.64 -14.02 22.90
N ASP A 284 26.51 -14.57 22.05
CA ASP A 284 26.87 -16.01 22.06
C ASP A 284 27.53 -16.46 23.37
N LYS A 285 28.07 -15.51 24.15
CA LYS A 285 28.67 -15.76 25.47
C LYS A 285 27.62 -15.98 26.56
N PHE A 286 26.33 -15.75 26.28
CA PHE A 286 25.22 -15.88 27.23
C PHE A 286 24.41 -17.16 26.95
N PRO A 287 24.64 -18.28 27.66
CA PRO A 287 23.94 -19.54 27.42
C PRO A 287 22.43 -19.49 27.74
N GLN A 288 21.97 -18.42 28.41
CA GLN A 288 20.56 -18.16 28.70
C GLN A 288 19.80 -17.66 27.46
N LEU A 289 20.50 -17.11 26.47
CA LEU A 289 19.91 -16.58 25.25
C LEU A 289 19.83 -17.68 24.19
N LYS A 290 18.65 -17.83 23.59
CA LYS A 290 18.44 -18.73 22.44
C LYS A 290 17.98 -17.91 21.25
N TYR A 291 18.70 -17.95 20.14
CA TYR A 291 18.27 -17.21 18.95
C TYR A 291 16.83 -17.57 18.55
N GLN A 292 16.03 -16.55 18.28
CA GLN A 292 14.78 -16.74 17.54
C GLN A 292 15.07 -17.07 16.07
N SER A 293 14.04 -17.51 15.35
CA SER A 293 14.17 -17.92 13.94
C SER A 293 14.85 -16.86 13.07
N GLU A 294 15.53 -17.28 12.01
CA GLU A 294 16.23 -16.38 11.07
C GLU A 294 15.33 -15.26 10.53
N THR A 295 14.02 -15.52 10.36
CA THR A 295 13.03 -14.53 9.93
C THR A 295 12.78 -13.38 10.92
N GLN A 296 13.20 -13.53 12.18
CA GLN A 296 13.13 -12.48 13.21
C GLN A 296 14.42 -11.66 13.31
N GLN A 297 15.51 -12.15 12.71
CA GLN A 297 16.80 -11.48 12.70
C GLN A 297 16.82 -10.44 11.57
N ARG A 298 17.25 -9.21 11.88
CA ARG A 298 17.36 -8.11 10.91
C ARG A 298 18.72 -7.41 11.03
N GLN A 299 19.00 -6.49 10.11
CA GLN A 299 20.24 -5.71 10.12
C GLN A 299 20.42 -4.91 11.42
N TYR A 300 19.32 -4.39 11.96
CA TYR A 300 19.30 -3.54 13.16
C TYR A 300 18.53 -4.19 14.33
N LYS A 301 18.36 -5.51 14.31
CA LYS A 301 17.64 -6.26 15.36
C LYS A 301 18.21 -7.67 15.48
N VAL A 302 18.66 -8.04 16.68
CA VAL A 302 19.07 -9.40 17.03
C VAL A 302 18.16 -9.92 18.14
N SER A 303 17.47 -11.04 17.90
CA SER A 303 16.37 -11.51 18.75
C SER A 303 16.62 -12.86 19.39
N PHE A 304 16.20 -12.99 20.65
CA PHE A 304 16.40 -14.17 21.48
C PHE A 304 15.16 -14.52 22.29
N ASP A 305 15.04 -15.79 22.65
CA ASP A 305 14.19 -16.27 23.73
C ASP A 305 15.04 -16.41 25.01
N VAL A 306 14.50 -15.93 26.12
CA VAL A 306 15.08 -16.01 27.46
C VAL A 306 14.00 -16.35 28.48
N GLU A 307 14.34 -17.15 29.50
CA GLU A 307 13.44 -17.42 30.62
C GLU A 307 13.19 -16.13 31.43
N LYS A 308 11.93 -15.83 31.76
CA LYS A 308 11.50 -14.58 32.42
C LYS A 308 12.32 -14.28 33.68
N GLU A 309 12.60 -15.30 34.49
CA GLU A 309 13.33 -15.16 35.76
C GLU A 309 14.81 -14.81 35.56
N LYS A 310 15.37 -15.08 34.37
CA LYS A 310 16.77 -14.81 34.02
C LYS A 310 16.94 -13.50 33.25
N ALA A 311 15.86 -12.97 32.68
CA ALA A 311 15.88 -11.83 31.77
C ALA A 311 16.57 -10.60 32.39
N GLU A 312 16.17 -10.18 33.60
CA GLU A 312 16.72 -8.98 34.25
C GLU A 312 18.25 -9.05 34.43
N GLY A 313 18.76 -10.19 34.90
CA GLY A 313 20.19 -10.40 35.10
C GLY A 313 20.98 -10.43 33.78
N VAL A 314 20.42 -11.08 32.75
CA VAL A 314 21.03 -11.14 31.41
C VAL A 314 21.05 -9.76 30.78
N MET A 315 19.94 -9.01 30.82
CA MET A 315 19.86 -7.65 30.27
C MET A 315 20.90 -6.72 30.87
N LYS A 316 21.04 -6.73 32.21
CA LYS A 316 22.05 -5.89 32.89
C LYS A 316 23.46 -6.23 32.45
N ALA A 317 23.84 -7.50 32.50
CA ALA A 317 25.18 -7.94 32.15
C ALA A 317 25.50 -7.73 30.66
N LEU A 318 24.52 -7.96 29.77
CA LEU A 318 24.67 -7.75 28.34
C LEU A 318 24.81 -6.26 28.00
N SER A 319 24.02 -5.38 28.62
CA SER A 319 24.14 -3.92 28.43
C SER A 319 25.54 -3.43 28.79
N GLU A 320 26.07 -3.82 29.95
CA GLU A 320 27.43 -3.46 30.38
C GLU A 320 28.52 -4.02 29.45
N CYS A 321 28.27 -5.17 28.81
CA CYS A 321 29.20 -5.80 27.88
C CYS A 321 29.25 -5.05 26.54
N LEU A 322 28.09 -4.77 25.96
CA LEU A 322 27.97 -4.09 24.68
C LEU A 322 28.44 -2.62 24.76
N GLU A 323 28.20 -1.95 25.90
CA GLU A 323 28.76 -0.61 26.17
C GLU A 323 30.30 -0.62 26.19
N LYS A 324 30.94 -1.65 26.76
CA LYS A 324 32.41 -1.79 26.77
C LYS A 324 32.99 -2.03 25.38
N CYS A 325 32.22 -2.63 24.49
CA CYS A 325 32.57 -2.77 23.07
C CYS A 325 32.35 -1.47 22.27
N GLY A 326 31.90 -0.39 22.91
CA GLY A 326 31.69 0.92 22.28
C GLY A 326 30.37 1.00 21.49
N LEU A 327 29.44 0.08 21.70
CA LEU A 327 28.16 0.07 21.01
C LEU A 327 27.08 0.85 21.76
N ASP A 328 26.29 1.62 21.03
CA ASP A 328 25.08 2.25 21.55
C ASP A 328 23.87 1.35 21.27
N VAL A 329 23.53 0.52 22.24
CA VAL A 329 22.44 -0.46 22.13
C VAL A 329 21.30 -0.18 23.10
N LYS A 330 20.18 -0.83 22.83
CA LYS A 330 19.02 -0.94 23.71
C LYS A 330 18.57 -2.40 23.72
N ILE A 331 18.21 -2.88 24.90
CA ILE A 331 17.71 -4.23 25.09
C ILE A 331 16.24 -4.14 25.48
N ILE A 332 15.37 -4.77 24.69
CA ILE A 332 13.92 -4.74 24.86
C ILE A 332 13.46 -6.14 25.25
N PHE A 333 12.78 -6.26 26.39
CA PHE A 333 12.16 -7.52 26.81
C PHE A 333 10.64 -7.43 26.68
N SER A 334 10.02 -8.43 26.05
CA SER A 334 8.58 -8.44 25.77
C SER A 334 8.01 -9.85 25.66
N GLY A 335 6.69 -9.98 25.79
CA GLY A 335 6.03 -11.28 25.60
C GLY A 335 6.32 -12.28 26.73
N GLY A 336 6.96 -11.83 27.82
CA GLY A 336 7.49 -12.69 28.88
C GLY A 336 8.63 -13.64 28.48
N HIS A 337 9.16 -13.57 27.26
CA HIS A 337 10.24 -14.45 26.79
C HIS A 337 11.14 -13.84 25.71
N ALA A 338 10.64 -12.92 24.89
CA ALA A 338 11.40 -12.34 23.80
C ALA A 338 12.34 -11.24 24.30
N LEU A 339 13.60 -11.28 23.90
CA LEU A 339 14.62 -10.29 24.17
C LEU A 339 15.23 -9.84 22.85
N ASP A 340 15.08 -8.56 22.53
CA ASP A 340 15.60 -7.94 21.32
C ASP A 340 16.74 -6.97 21.66
N VAL A 341 17.87 -7.13 20.99
CA VAL A 341 18.98 -6.16 21.00
C VAL A 341 18.87 -5.32 19.73
N VAL A 342 18.72 -4.02 19.90
CA VAL A 342 18.57 -3.04 18.82
C VAL A 342 19.53 -1.86 19.03
N PRO A 343 19.84 -1.04 18.02
CA PRO A 343 20.52 0.23 18.22
C PRO A 343 19.76 1.11 19.23
N LYS A 344 20.47 1.96 19.97
CA LYS A 344 19.87 2.88 20.96
C LYS A 344 18.80 3.79 20.37
N ARG A 345 18.95 4.15 19.08
CA ARG A 345 18.01 4.92 18.27
C ARG A 345 16.87 4.10 17.66
N GLY A 346 16.90 2.78 17.82
CA GLY A 346 15.79 1.89 17.52
C GLY A 346 14.79 1.80 18.67
N GLY A 347 13.76 0.98 18.48
CA GLY A 347 12.65 0.86 19.42
C GLY A 347 11.43 1.64 18.94
N LYS A 348 10.23 1.17 19.29
CA LYS A 348 8.96 1.76 18.85
C LYS A 348 8.83 3.25 19.24
N GLY A 349 9.30 3.63 20.43
CA GLY A 349 9.26 5.02 20.88
C GLY A 349 10.19 5.93 20.09
N GLN A 350 11.43 5.50 19.82
CA GLN A 350 12.38 6.29 19.03
C GLN A 350 11.96 6.41 17.56
N ALA A 351 11.40 5.34 16.97
CA ALA A 351 10.81 5.40 15.64
C ALA A 351 9.65 6.41 15.58
N LEU A 352 8.80 6.45 16.61
CA LEU A 352 7.72 7.45 16.70
C LEU A 352 8.27 8.88 16.87
N VAL A 353 9.29 9.10 17.72
CA VAL A 353 9.95 10.41 17.86
C VAL A 353 10.54 10.88 16.53
N TYR A 354 11.23 9.99 15.82
CA TYR A 354 11.74 10.28 14.49
C TYR A 354 10.62 10.67 13.52
N LEU A 355 9.51 9.92 13.48
CA LEU A 355 8.37 10.28 12.64
C LEU A 355 7.78 11.65 13.00
N LEU A 356 7.55 11.92 14.29
CA LEU A 356 7.03 13.19 14.78
C LEU A 356 7.91 14.39 14.38
N ASN A 357 9.23 14.21 14.41
CA ASN A 357 10.19 15.22 13.96
C ASN A 357 10.29 15.33 12.43
N LYS A 358 9.99 14.25 11.70
CA LYS A 358 9.98 14.23 10.24
C LYS A 358 8.78 14.96 9.65
N PHE A 359 7.66 15.06 10.39
CA PHE A 359 6.59 15.97 10.00
C PHE A 359 7.13 17.40 10.02
N GLY A 360 7.18 18.04 8.85
CA GLY A 360 7.63 19.42 8.73
C GLY A 360 6.81 20.39 9.60
N ASP A 361 7.36 21.59 9.79
CA ASP A 361 6.75 22.62 10.65
C ASP A 361 5.27 22.86 10.30
N GLY A 362 4.41 22.77 11.32
CA GLY A 362 2.96 22.95 11.16
C GLY A 362 2.20 21.75 10.57
N LYS A 363 2.89 20.66 10.20
CA LYS A 363 2.26 19.40 9.72
C LYS A 363 2.23 18.27 10.76
N GLN A 364 2.69 18.54 11.99
CA GLN A 364 2.60 17.57 13.09
C GLN A 364 1.14 17.21 13.40
N PRO A 365 0.83 15.93 13.68
CA PRO A 365 -0.51 15.53 14.08
C PRO A 365 -1.00 16.31 15.31
N ARG A 366 -2.24 16.79 15.28
CA ARG A 366 -2.82 17.54 16.40
C ARG A 366 -2.95 16.72 17.66
N ASN A 367 -3.27 15.43 17.49
CA ASN A 367 -3.35 14.46 18.57
C ASN A 367 -2.64 13.18 18.11
N THR A 368 -1.89 12.55 19.02
CA THR A 368 -1.31 11.22 18.79
C THR A 368 -1.80 10.30 19.89
N LEU A 369 -2.38 9.15 19.51
CA LEU A 369 -2.79 8.09 20.41
C LEU A 369 -1.91 6.87 20.19
N VAL A 370 -1.11 6.50 21.18
CA VAL A 370 -0.31 5.26 21.15
C VAL A 370 -1.05 4.12 21.84
N CYS A 371 -0.98 2.93 21.27
CA CYS A 371 -1.68 1.74 21.77
C CYS A 371 -0.70 0.57 21.86
N GLY A 372 -0.69 -0.14 22.99
CA GLY A 372 0.18 -1.30 23.19
C GLY A 372 -0.31 -2.27 24.26
N ASP A 373 0.33 -3.43 24.33
CA ASP A 373 0.01 -4.48 25.29
C ASP A 373 1.25 -5.12 25.94
N SER A 374 2.46 -4.95 25.38
CA SER A 374 3.65 -5.66 25.86
C SER A 374 4.84 -4.73 26.14
N GLY A 375 5.93 -5.30 26.68
CA GLY A 375 7.12 -4.52 27.05
C GLY A 375 7.78 -3.76 25.89
N ASN A 376 7.61 -4.21 24.65
CA ASN A 376 8.16 -3.52 23.47
C ASN A 376 7.39 -2.23 23.11
N ASP A 377 6.23 -2.02 23.73
CA ASP A 377 5.40 -0.82 23.57
C ASP A 377 5.70 0.25 24.62
N ALA A 378 6.40 -0.09 25.69
CA ALA A 378 6.61 0.79 26.85
C ALA A 378 7.14 2.18 26.45
N GLU A 379 8.10 2.24 25.53
CA GLU A 379 8.66 3.52 25.07
C GLU A 379 7.70 4.39 24.26
N LEU A 380 6.63 3.84 23.68
CA LEU A 380 5.62 4.66 23.01
C LEU A 380 4.96 5.62 24.02
N PHE A 381 4.77 5.17 25.25
CA PHE A 381 4.13 5.94 26.33
C PHE A 381 5.05 6.99 26.96
N THR A 382 6.35 7.00 26.64
CA THR A 382 7.29 8.04 27.10
C THR A 382 7.43 9.18 26.11
N VAL A 383 6.92 9.02 24.88
CA VAL A 383 6.97 10.07 23.86
C VAL A 383 6.20 11.30 24.35
N PRO A 384 6.78 12.50 24.32
CA PRO A 384 6.11 13.71 24.78
C PRO A 384 4.80 13.97 24.05
N ASP A 385 3.84 14.51 24.78
CA ASP A 385 2.55 14.98 24.26
C ASP A 385 1.63 13.97 23.57
N VAL A 386 1.89 12.67 23.71
CA VAL A 386 0.97 11.62 23.25
C VAL A 386 -0.09 11.27 24.30
N TYR A 387 -1.25 10.82 23.82
CA TYR A 387 -2.20 10.03 24.59
C TYR A 387 -1.82 8.55 24.48
N GLY A 388 -2.04 7.77 25.53
CA GLY A 388 -1.67 6.36 25.58
C GLY A 388 -2.80 5.47 26.09
N VAL A 389 -2.95 4.31 25.45
CA VAL A 389 -3.81 3.23 25.96
C VAL A 389 -3.04 1.92 26.04
N MET A 390 -3.01 1.35 27.24
CA MET A 390 -2.72 -0.07 27.43
C MET A 390 -4.04 -0.82 27.34
N VAL A 391 -4.16 -1.79 26.43
CA VAL A 391 -5.39 -2.58 26.30
C VAL A 391 -5.58 -3.49 27.52
N SER A 392 -6.81 -3.92 27.82
CA SER A 392 -7.09 -4.67 29.07
C SER A 392 -6.35 -6.01 29.19
N ASN A 393 -5.85 -6.52 28.06
CA ASN A 393 -5.05 -7.73 27.97
C ASN A 393 -3.54 -7.46 27.96
N ALA A 394 -3.10 -6.28 28.39
CA ALA A 394 -1.70 -5.94 28.52
C ALA A 394 -0.97 -6.92 29.47
N MET A 395 0.27 -7.23 29.12
CA MET A 395 1.13 -8.16 29.84
C MET A 395 1.74 -7.51 31.09
N ASP A 396 2.12 -8.36 32.04
CA ASP A 396 2.64 -7.94 33.34
C ASP A 396 3.79 -6.94 33.23
N GLU A 397 4.70 -7.13 32.27
CA GLU A 397 5.86 -6.25 32.12
C GLU A 397 5.47 -4.80 31.74
N LEU A 398 4.42 -4.62 30.92
CA LEU A 398 3.94 -3.28 30.57
C LEU A 398 3.16 -2.65 31.73
N LEU A 399 2.37 -3.44 32.46
CA LEU A 399 1.63 -2.98 33.64
C LEU A 399 2.55 -2.60 34.80
N GLN A 400 3.63 -3.37 35.00
CA GLN A 400 4.69 -3.04 35.94
C GLN A 400 5.39 -1.74 35.53
N TRP A 401 5.82 -1.65 34.27
CA TRP A 401 6.44 -0.46 33.72
C TRP A 401 5.55 0.78 33.91
N HIS A 402 4.25 0.67 33.64
CA HIS A 402 3.29 1.75 33.85
C HIS A 402 3.23 2.20 35.32
N THR A 403 3.20 1.25 36.25
CA THR A 403 3.16 1.53 37.70
C THR A 403 4.39 2.29 38.17
N GLU A 404 5.55 2.00 37.58
CA GLU A 404 6.85 2.59 37.93
C GLU A 404 7.10 3.96 37.27
N ASN A 405 6.62 4.16 36.03
CA ASN A 405 7.02 5.30 35.21
C ASN A 405 5.93 6.35 35.00
N VAL A 406 4.67 5.95 34.88
CA VAL A 406 3.60 6.82 34.35
C VAL A 406 2.25 6.70 35.08
N LYS A 407 2.22 6.08 36.27
CA LYS A 407 1.00 5.77 37.04
C LYS A 407 0.00 6.92 37.23
N ASN A 408 0.50 8.16 37.28
CA ASN A 408 -0.31 9.36 37.52
C ASN A 408 -0.48 10.24 36.25
N SER A 409 -0.12 9.73 35.07
CA SER A 409 -0.27 10.49 33.83
C SER A 409 -1.74 10.61 33.44
N PRO A 410 -2.30 11.83 33.31
CA PRO A 410 -3.68 12.01 32.87
C PRO A 410 -3.87 11.69 31.38
N LYS A 411 -2.77 11.51 30.62
CA LYS A 411 -2.78 11.19 29.19
C LYS A 411 -2.67 9.68 28.92
N ILE A 412 -2.54 8.84 29.95
CA ILE A 412 -2.38 7.39 29.79
C ILE A 412 -3.47 6.67 30.57
N ILE A 413 -4.12 5.69 29.94
CA ILE A 413 -5.12 4.83 30.58
C ILE A 413 -4.79 3.35 30.40
N HIS A 414 -5.22 2.56 31.37
CA HIS A 414 -5.41 1.12 31.19
C HIS A 414 -6.88 0.89 30.86
N ALA A 415 -7.16 0.46 29.62
CA ALA A 415 -8.50 0.22 29.12
C ALA A 415 -9.15 -0.97 29.86
N THR A 416 -10.48 -0.95 29.96
CA THR A 416 -11.26 -2.12 30.38
C THR A 416 -11.54 -3.06 29.20
N GLU A 417 -11.50 -2.53 27.99
CA GLU A 417 -11.73 -3.24 26.75
C GLU A 417 -10.44 -3.85 26.17
N ARG A 418 -10.63 -5.00 25.51
CA ARG A 418 -9.56 -5.83 24.95
C ARG A 418 -9.24 -5.42 23.51
N CYS A 419 -7.97 -5.51 23.15
CA CYS A 419 -7.46 -5.25 21.80
C CYS A 419 -8.05 -3.96 21.15
N ALA A 420 -8.47 -4.03 19.88
CA ALA A 420 -9.03 -2.89 19.14
C ALA A 420 -10.24 -2.21 19.83
N SER A 421 -10.99 -2.92 20.67
CA SER A 421 -12.06 -2.29 21.47
C SER A 421 -11.50 -1.36 22.55
N GLY A 422 -10.31 -1.65 23.10
CA GLY A 422 -9.55 -0.75 23.98
C GLY A 422 -9.11 0.52 23.28
N ILE A 423 -8.72 0.43 22.00
CA ILE A 423 -8.37 1.61 21.18
C ILE A 423 -9.61 2.51 20.99
N ILE A 424 -10.76 1.93 20.64
CA ILE A 424 -12.03 2.66 20.51
C ILE A 424 -12.42 3.31 21.85
N GLN A 425 -12.27 2.60 22.97
CA GLN A 425 -12.52 3.13 24.31
C GLN A 425 -11.64 4.36 24.59
N ALA A 426 -10.35 4.30 24.26
CA ALA A 426 -9.41 5.39 24.49
C ALA A 426 -9.73 6.64 23.66
N ILE A 427 -10.12 6.48 22.39
CA ILE A 427 -10.60 7.57 21.54
C ILE A 427 -11.73 8.33 22.24
N GLY A 428 -12.71 7.60 22.79
CA GLY A 428 -13.83 8.21 23.53
C GLY A 428 -13.41 8.84 24.86
N HIS A 429 -12.55 8.15 25.62
CA HIS A 429 -12.07 8.61 26.93
C HIS A 429 -11.34 9.96 26.83
N PHE A 430 -10.41 10.07 25.88
CA PHE A 430 -9.63 11.27 25.64
C PHE A 430 -10.34 12.32 24.77
N LYS A 431 -11.57 12.04 24.33
CA LYS A 431 -12.38 12.92 23.46
C LYS A 431 -11.67 13.27 22.14
N LEU A 432 -11.01 12.29 21.53
CA LEU A 432 -10.24 12.45 20.30
C LEU A 432 -11.10 12.39 19.02
N GLY A 433 -12.41 12.21 19.17
CA GLY A 433 -13.38 12.14 18.08
C GLY A 433 -14.52 11.17 18.40
N PRO A 434 -15.35 10.80 17.40
CA PRO A 434 -16.41 9.80 17.57
C PRO A 434 -15.83 8.42 17.92
N ASN A 435 -16.45 7.73 18.87
CA ASN A 435 -16.03 6.40 19.31
C ASN A 435 -17.13 5.34 19.17
N LEU A 436 -18.27 5.67 18.54
CA LEU A 436 -19.33 4.72 18.24
C LEU A 436 -19.10 4.14 16.84
N SER A 437 -18.76 2.84 16.78
CA SER A 437 -18.58 2.18 15.48
C SER A 437 -19.92 2.09 14.74
N PRO A 438 -19.98 2.41 13.43
CA PRO A 438 -21.16 2.17 12.60
C PRO A 438 -21.63 0.71 12.64
N ARG A 439 -20.72 -0.23 12.97
CA ARG A 439 -21.02 -1.65 13.11
C ARG A 439 -21.91 -1.98 14.32
N ASP A 440 -21.89 -1.14 15.34
CA ASP A 440 -22.66 -1.31 16.58
C ASP A 440 -24.08 -0.73 16.46
N VAL A 441 -24.34 0.08 15.43
CA VAL A 441 -25.65 0.69 15.18
C VAL A 441 -26.53 -0.32 14.44
N MET A 442 -27.64 -0.74 15.05
CA MET A 442 -28.56 -1.72 14.44
C MET A 442 -29.51 -1.09 13.42
N ASP A 443 -29.90 0.16 13.66
CA ASP A 443 -30.84 0.88 12.81
C ASP A 443 -30.09 1.56 11.66
N PHE A 444 -30.48 1.25 10.42
CA PHE A 444 -30.15 2.12 9.28
C PHE A 444 -31.19 3.24 9.30
N PRO A 445 -30.82 4.47 9.69
CA PRO A 445 -31.81 5.53 9.81
C PRO A 445 -32.53 5.70 8.48
N GLU A 446 -33.86 5.61 8.53
CA GLU A 446 -34.72 5.97 7.42
C GLU A 446 -34.51 7.47 7.14
N GLY A 447 -33.81 7.78 6.06
CA GLY A 447 -33.81 9.12 5.47
C GLY A 447 -33.01 10.22 6.17
N SER A 448 -32.02 9.94 7.02
CA SER A 448 -31.08 10.98 7.47
C SER A 448 -29.67 10.80 6.91
N LEU A 449 -29.46 11.36 5.72
CA LEU A 449 -28.12 11.73 5.26
C LEU A 449 -27.65 12.90 6.12
N SER A 450 -26.77 12.65 7.09
CA SER A 450 -25.98 13.73 7.68
C SER A 450 -24.94 14.15 6.64
N ASN A 451 -25.10 15.36 6.13
CA ASN A 451 -24.57 15.84 4.85
C ASN A 451 -23.06 16.14 4.83
N THR A 452 -22.17 15.27 5.31
CA THR A 452 -20.76 15.69 5.53
C THR A 452 -19.65 14.76 5.06
N ASN A 453 -19.87 13.46 4.78
CA ASN A 453 -18.77 12.59 4.31
C ASN A 453 -19.28 11.39 3.46
N PRO A 454 -19.07 11.36 2.13
CA PRO A 454 -19.43 10.22 1.28
C PRO A 454 -18.80 8.88 1.68
N GLY A 455 -17.63 8.92 2.32
CA GLY A 455 -16.94 7.73 2.80
C GLY A 455 -17.70 7.02 3.92
N HIS A 456 -18.36 7.79 4.78
CA HIS A 456 -19.24 7.26 5.83
C HIS A 456 -20.40 6.46 5.26
N GLU A 457 -21.00 6.94 4.17
CA GLU A 457 -22.12 6.29 3.52
C GLU A 457 -21.70 5.01 2.78
N ILE A 458 -20.49 4.96 2.20
CA ILE A 458 -19.91 3.72 1.66
C ILE A 458 -19.76 2.66 2.74
N VAL A 459 -19.22 3.02 3.92
CA VAL A 459 -19.07 2.09 5.04
C VAL A 459 -20.44 1.56 5.47
N LYS A 460 -21.44 2.44 5.65
CA LYS A 460 -22.81 2.05 5.99
C LYS A 460 -23.42 1.11 4.96
N PHE A 461 -23.27 1.41 3.67
CA PHE A 461 -23.79 0.57 2.60
C PHE A 461 -23.25 -0.87 2.68
N TYR A 462 -21.94 -1.05 2.87
CA TYR A 462 -21.38 -2.39 2.95
C TYR A 462 -21.70 -3.12 4.25
N LEU A 463 -21.92 -2.40 5.35
CA LEU A 463 -22.47 -2.98 6.58
C LEU A 463 -23.92 -3.44 6.38
N PHE A 464 -24.74 -2.66 5.67
CA PHE A 464 -26.08 -3.06 5.26
C PHE A 464 -26.00 -4.31 4.38
N TYR A 465 -25.14 -4.30 3.36
CA TYR A 465 -24.98 -5.40 2.42
C TYR A 465 -24.53 -6.70 3.12
N GLU A 466 -23.62 -6.63 4.09
CA GLU A 466 -23.24 -7.77 4.93
C GLU A 466 -24.47 -8.36 5.66
N ARG A 467 -25.22 -7.51 6.38
CA ARG A 467 -26.40 -7.91 7.16
C ARG A 467 -27.53 -8.44 6.27
N TRP A 468 -27.73 -7.82 5.10
CA TRP A 468 -28.71 -8.21 4.10
C TRP A 468 -28.46 -9.64 3.58
N ARG A 469 -27.22 -9.93 3.19
CA ARG A 469 -26.83 -11.27 2.72
C ARG A 469 -26.88 -12.33 3.82
N ARG A 470 -26.66 -11.93 5.07
CA ARG A 470 -26.79 -12.83 6.22
C ARG A 470 -28.23 -13.01 6.70
N ALA A 471 -29.17 -12.22 6.17
CA ALA A 471 -30.53 -12.11 6.67
C ALA A 471 -30.60 -11.76 8.17
N ASP A 472 -29.65 -10.93 8.63
CA ASP A 472 -29.63 -10.36 9.99
C ASP A 472 -30.62 -9.18 10.14
N ILE A 473 -31.06 -8.63 9.02
CA ILE A 473 -32.09 -7.58 8.93
C ILE A 473 -33.31 -8.12 8.17
N ALA A 474 -34.50 -7.62 8.49
CA ALA A 474 -35.73 -8.05 7.85
C ALA A 474 -35.75 -7.66 6.36
N ASN A 475 -36.30 -8.53 5.52
CA ASN A 475 -36.63 -8.20 4.14
C ASN A 475 -37.88 -7.31 4.11
N SER A 476 -37.72 -6.04 4.51
CA SER A 476 -38.76 -5.03 4.30
C SER A 476 -38.73 -4.57 2.84
N GLY A 477 -39.89 -4.33 2.25
CA GLY A 477 -40.00 -3.75 0.90
C GLY A 477 -39.47 -2.31 0.80
N GLN A 478 -39.01 -1.72 1.90
CA GLN A 478 -38.61 -0.31 1.98
C GLN A 478 -37.10 -0.09 1.82
N HIS A 479 -36.25 -1.08 2.08
CA HIS A 479 -34.79 -0.90 2.00
C HIS A 479 -34.30 -0.55 0.59
N ILE A 480 -34.77 -1.27 -0.43
CA ILE A 480 -34.35 -1.04 -1.83
C ILE A 480 -34.81 0.35 -2.33
N PRO A 481 -36.08 0.76 -2.17
CA PRO A 481 -36.50 2.13 -2.48
C PRO A 481 -35.68 3.20 -1.75
N ASN A 482 -35.39 3.01 -0.46
CA ASN A 482 -34.62 3.98 0.33
C ASN A 482 -33.19 4.13 -0.19
N LEU A 483 -32.51 3.03 -0.52
CA LEU A 483 -31.18 3.05 -1.15
C LEU A 483 -31.21 3.77 -2.50
N LYS A 484 -32.24 3.54 -3.33
CA LYS A 484 -32.38 4.27 -4.60
C LYS A 484 -32.65 5.76 -4.41
N ALA A 485 -33.35 6.15 -3.35
CA ALA A 485 -33.68 7.54 -3.07
C ALA A 485 -32.44 8.37 -2.71
N ILE A 486 -31.46 7.77 -2.03
CA ILE A 486 -30.20 8.43 -1.67
C ILE A 486 -29.15 8.41 -2.80
N CYS A 487 -29.31 7.54 -3.79
CA CYS A 487 -28.43 7.49 -4.96
C CYS A 487 -28.91 8.43 -6.07
N TYR A 488 -27.99 9.24 -6.58
CA TYR A 488 -28.27 10.05 -7.77
C TYR A 488 -28.68 9.18 -8.97
N PRO A 489 -29.65 9.63 -9.80
CA PRO A 489 -30.14 8.86 -10.93
C PRO A 489 -29.07 8.36 -11.92
N SER A 490 -28.04 9.18 -12.16
CA SER A 490 -26.91 8.84 -13.05
C SER A 490 -25.63 8.45 -12.29
N GLY A 491 -25.75 8.03 -11.03
CA GLY A 491 -24.59 7.52 -10.29
C GLY A 491 -24.07 6.22 -10.91
N VAL A 492 -22.75 6.09 -11.01
CA VAL A 492 -22.07 4.96 -11.66
C VAL A 492 -21.12 4.28 -10.67
N SER A 493 -21.16 2.95 -10.63
CA SER A 493 -20.08 2.13 -10.11
C SER A 493 -19.24 1.61 -11.26
N ILE A 494 -17.93 1.66 -11.11
CA ILE A 494 -16.99 1.02 -12.02
C ILE A 494 -16.50 -0.25 -11.32
N ASN A 495 -16.31 -1.33 -12.06
CA ASN A 495 -15.71 -2.55 -11.51
C ASN A 495 -14.19 -2.60 -11.84
N PRO A 496 -13.43 -3.55 -11.27
CA PRO A 496 -12.00 -3.67 -11.54
C PRO A 496 -11.64 -3.96 -12.99
N SER A 497 -12.56 -4.53 -13.78
CA SER A 497 -12.35 -4.72 -15.21
C SER A 497 -12.62 -3.46 -16.03
N GLY A 498 -12.91 -2.33 -15.38
CA GLY A 498 -13.25 -1.06 -16.02
C GLY A 498 -14.68 -0.97 -16.56
N GLN A 499 -15.52 -1.97 -16.27
CA GLN A 499 -16.91 -1.96 -16.70
C GLN A 499 -17.72 -1.04 -15.80
N GLU A 500 -18.44 -0.11 -16.43
CA GLU A 500 -19.35 0.81 -15.77
C GLU A 500 -20.74 0.18 -15.64
N GLN A 501 -21.38 0.41 -14.49
CA GLN A 501 -22.76 0.02 -14.23
C GLN A 501 -23.46 1.11 -13.43
N LEU A 502 -24.73 1.37 -13.73
CA LEU A 502 -25.53 2.31 -12.95
C LEU A 502 -25.71 1.78 -11.52
N LEU A 503 -25.54 2.64 -10.52
CA LEU A 503 -25.73 2.26 -9.11
C LEU A 503 -27.14 1.75 -8.86
N ARG A 504 -28.14 2.31 -9.55
CA ARG A 504 -29.52 1.87 -9.43
C ARG A 504 -29.72 0.44 -9.93
N ASP A 505 -29.03 0.07 -11.01
CA ASP A 505 -29.04 -1.31 -11.52
C ASP A 505 -28.35 -2.24 -10.53
N CYS A 506 -27.22 -1.83 -9.93
CA CYS A 506 -26.58 -2.61 -8.87
C CYS A 506 -27.50 -2.81 -7.66
N ILE A 507 -28.28 -1.78 -7.29
CA ILE A 507 -29.26 -1.83 -6.20
C ILE A 507 -30.43 -2.76 -6.55
N ASP A 508 -30.87 -2.78 -7.80
CA ASP A 508 -31.94 -3.67 -8.30
C ASP A 508 -31.57 -5.16 -8.22
N GLU A 509 -30.27 -5.46 -8.21
CA GLU A 509 -29.76 -6.83 -8.07
C GLU A 509 -29.70 -7.30 -6.61
N LEU A 510 -29.73 -6.39 -5.62
CA LEU A 510 -29.62 -6.72 -4.19
C LEU A 510 -30.64 -7.77 -3.69
N PRO A 511 -31.93 -7.76 -4.11
CA PRO A 511 -32.89 -8.79 -3.70
C PRO A 511 -32.43 -10.22 -3.99
N LYS A 512 -31.65 -10.45 -5.06
CA LYS A 512 -31.15 -11.77 -5.44
C LYS A 512 -30.18 -12.37 -4.41
N PHE A 513 -29.55 -11.51 -3.60
CA PHE A 513 -28.55 -11.91 -2.61
C PHE A 513 -29.09 -11.98 -1.18
N TYR A 514 -30.36 -11.67 -0.93
CA TYR A 514 -30.91 -11.69 0.43
C TYR A 514 -30.80 -13.09 1.05
N GLY A 515 -30.15 -13.18 2.21
CA GLY A 515 -30.02 -14.43 2.97
C GLY A 515 -29.11 -15.52 2.34
N ASP A 516 -28.43 -15.25 1.23
CA ASP A 516 -27.56 -16.24 0.56
C ASP A 516 -26.32 -16.65 1.40
N LYS A 517 -25.98 -15.83 2.40
CA LYS A 517 -24.95 -16.06 3.42
C LYS A 517 -25.52 -16.34 4.81
N LYS A 518 -26.83 -16.59 4.94
CA LYS A 518 -27.45 -16.92 6.24
C LYS A 518 -26.76 -18.13 6.90
N GLY A 519 -26.38 -17.97 8.16
CA GLY A 519 -25.68 -19.00 8.94
C GLY A 519 -24.21 -19.24 8.56
N LYS A 520 -23.64 -18.47 7.61
CA LYS A 520 -22.23 -18.56 7.23
C LYS A 520 -21.40 -17.51 7.96
N LYS A 521 -20.12 -17.81 8.22
CA LYS A 521 -19.10 -16.82 8.60
C LYS A 521 -18.81 -15.93 7.39
N PHE A 522 -19.56 -14.84 7.30
CA PHE A 522 -19.49 -13.87 6.22
C PHE A 522 -19.28 -12.47 6.81
N ARG A 523 -18.18 -11.82 6.46
CA ARG A 523 -17.86 -10.46 6.90
C ARG A 523 -17.44 -9.60 5.72
N ILE A 524 -17.80 -8.33 5.78
CA ILE A 524 -17.36 -7.32 4.81
C ILE A 524 -16.73 -6.16 5.57
N TRP A 525 -15.65 -5.64 5.01
CA TRP A 525 -15.13 -4.33 5.39
C TRP A 525 -14.64 -3.60 4.14
N VAL A 526 -14.54 -2.28 4.26
CA VAL A 526 -13.88 -1.44 3.26
C VAL A 526 -12.53 -1.00 3.81
N ASP A 527 -11.62 -0.66 2.92
CA ASP A 527 -10.28 -0.17 3.22
C ASP A 527 -9.93 0.97 2.25
N ARG A 528 -9.05 1.89 2.68
CA ARG A 528 -8.56 3.00 1.85
C ARG A 528 -9.66 3.86 1.23
N VAL A 529 -10.72 4.15 1.98
CA VAL A 529 -11.76 5.06 1.52
C VAL A 529 -11.18 6.45 1.30
N THR A 530 -11.34 6.98 0.09
CA THR A 530 -10.95 8.33 -0.30
C THR A 530 -12.11 8.98 -1.04
N CYS A 531 -12.36 10.25 -0.73
CA CYS A 531 -13.45 11.02 -1.32
C CYS A 531 -12.87 12.29 -1.93
N ALA A 532 -13.16 12.54 -3.19
CA ALA A 532 -12.82 13.79 -3.87
C ALA A 532 -14.09 14.38 -4.46
N GLN A 533 -14.39 15.63 -4.14
CA GLN A 533 -15.50 16.34 -4.76
C GLN A 533 -15.10 16.71 -6.19
N ILE A 534 -15.90 16.28 -7.18
CA ILE A 534 -15.65 16.61 -8.59
C ILE A 534 -16.42 17.87 -8.98
N GLU A 535 -17.66 17.99 -8.50
CA GLU A 535 -18.55 19.14 -8.70
C GLU A 535 -19.44 19.33 -7.46
N LEU A 536 -20.19 20.42 -7.38
CA LEU A 536 -21.11 20.66 -6.27
C LEU A 536 -22.13 19.49 -6.17
N GLY A 537 -22.16 18.79 -5.04
CA GLY A 537 -23.01 17.59 -4.86
C GLY A 537 -22.56 16.33 -5.60
N SER A 538 -21.35 16.31 -6.18
CA SER A 538 -20.83 15.15 -6.93
C SER A 538 -19.49 14.70 -6.38
N TRP A 539 -19.39 13.42 -6.05
CA TRP A 539 -18.20 12.86 -5.39
C TRP A 539 -17.65 11.64 -6.13
N LEU A 540 -16.32 11.61 -6.26
CA LEU A 540 -15.55 10.43 -6.58
C LEU A 540 -15.18 9.73 -5.28
N VAL A 541 -15.65 8.50 -5.08
CA VAL A 541 -15.27 7.70 -3.92
C VAL A 541 -14.50 6.46 -4.38
N LYS A 542 -13.26 6.31 -3.89
CA LYS A 542 -12.43 5.13 -4.14
C LYS A 542 -12.18 4.40 -2.84
N PHE A 543 -12.26 3.08 -2.86
CA PHE A 543 -12.01 2.20 -1.71
C PHE A 543 -11.74 0.80 -2.22
N ASP A 544 -11.28 -0.07 -1.32
CA ASP A 544 -11.17 -1.50 -1.55
C ASP A 544 -12.22 -2.24 -0.73
N LYS A 545 -12.90 -3.20 -1.35
CA LYS A 545 -13.85 -4.06 -0.65
C LYS A 545 -13.16 -5.36 -0.26
N TRP A 546 -13.40 -5.81 0.94
CA TRP A 546 -12.93 -7.11 1.39
C TRP A 546 -14.09 -7.99 1.81
N GLU A 547 -14.04 -9.26 1.42
CA GLU A 547 -15.00 -10.26 1.87
C GLU A 547 -14.27 -11.43 2.54
N LEU A 548 -14.71 -11.76 3.75
CA LEU A 548 -14.35 -12.99 4.44
C LEU A 548 -15.52 -13.96 4.31
N SER A 549 -15.29 -15.13 3.71
CA SER A 549 -16.28 -16.20 3.58
C SER A 549 -15.66 -17.55 3.91
N GLY A 550 -15.95 -18.10 5.09
CA GLY A 550 -15.34 -19.35 5.56
C GLY A 550 -13.89 -19.16 6.01
N LYS A 551 -12.93 -19.92 5.44
CA LYS A 551 -11.48 -19.76 5.68
C LYS A 551 -10.76 -18.97 4.57
N ILE A 552 -11.51 -18.46 3.59
CA ILE A 552 -10.95 -17.80 2.42
C ILE A 552 -11.10 -16.29 2.60
N TYR A 553 -9.97 -15.60 2.60
CA TYR A 553 -9.87 -14.15 2.46
C TYR A 553 -9.74 -13.89 0.96
N SER A 554 -10.74 -13.25 0.37
CA SER A 554 -10.65 -12.83 -1.03
C SER A 554 -10.59 -11.31 -1.06
N PRO A 555 -9.45 -10.71 -1.48
CA PRO A 555 -9.46 -9.32 -1.90
C PRO A 555 -10.35 -9.25 -3.14
N PHE A 556 -11.60 -8.85 -2.96
CA PHE A 556 -12.37 -8.34 -4.07
C PHE A 556 -12.00 -6.88 -4.20
N LEU A 557 -10.86 -6.60 -4.86
CA LEU A 557 -10.61 -5.26 -5.39
C LEU A 557 -11.91 -4.82 -6.05
N LEU A 558 -12.46 -3.69 -5.65
CA LEU A 558 -13.70 -3.14 -6.17
C LEU A 558 -13.46 -1.64 -6.20
N PHE A 559 -12.89 -1.15 -7.30
CA PHE A 559 -12.50 0.24 -7.43
C PHE A 559 -13.62 1.08 -8.04
N THR A 560 -13.83 2.24 -7.42
CA THR A 560 -14.56 3.42 -7.92
C THR A 560 -16.06 3.30 -7.85
N VAL A 561 -16.62 3.96 -6.84
CA VAL A 561 -18.02 4.34 -6.83
C VAL A 561 -18.06 5.86 -6.97
N ALA A 562 -18.54 6.34 -8.11
CA ALA A 562 -19.01 7.72 -8.20
C ALA A 562 -20.37 7.76 -7.50
N ILE A 563 -20.38 7.88 -6.16
CA ILE A 563 -21.62 8.20 -5.47
C ILE A 563 -21.80 9.70 -5.54
N LEU A 564 -22.63 10.11 -6.48
CA LEU A 564 -23.33 11.37 -6.39
C LEU A 564 -24.33 11.27 -5.21
N PHE A 565 -24.05 12.01 -4.15
CA PHE A 565 -24.99 12.30 -3.07
C PHE A 565 -25.43 13.76 -3.24
N LEU A 566 -26.74 13.99 -3.32
CA LEU A 566 -27.35 15.33 -3.26
C LEU A 566 -27.13 15.99 -1.89
#